data_AF-A0A179I2H7-F1
#
_entry.id   AF-A0A179I2H7-F1
#
_cell.length_a   1.000
_cell.length_b   1.000
_cell.length_c   1.000
_cell.angle_alpha   90.00
_cell.angle_beta   90.00
_cell.angle_gamma   90.00
#
_symmetry.space_group_name_H-M   'P 1'
#
loop_
_entity.id
_entity.type
_entity.pdbx_description
1 polymer ?
#
loop_
_entity_poly.entity_id
_entity_poly.type
_entity_poly.pdbx_seq_one_letter_code
_entity_poly.pdbx_strand_id
1 'polypeptide(L)'
;MVPADVDVLLTHGPPRGHLDDGGKGCPQLVKEILRVRPRLVVFGHIHAGRGEKQLSYDGFERAYSGIMGGHDTLLSAMGMLFWFCISRVGSMFGWHATTETTMVNAAVVGQSMDYAEHDGIVVKV
;
A
#
# COMPACT_ATOMS: atom_id res chain seq x y z
N MET A 1 -1.36 -7.64 -17.48
CA MET A 1 -1.91 -8.35 -16.30
C MET A 1 -0.77 -9.09 -15.63
N VAL A 2 -0.75 -9.09 -14.30
CA VAL A 2 0.25 -9.78 -13.48
C VAL A 2 -0.14 -11.26 -13.29
N PRO A 3 0.77 -12.24 -13.38
CA PRO A 3 0.47 -13.65 -13.09
C PRO A 3 -0.06 -13.87 -11.66
N ALA A 4 -0.82 -14.94 -11.43
CA ALA A 4 -1.51 -15.17 -10.15
C ALA A 4 -0.61 -15.73 -9.04
N ASP A 5 0.55 -16.29 -9.41
CA ASP A 5 1.52 -16.98 -8.56
C ASP A 5 2.77 -16.14 -8.28
N VAL A 6 2.66 -14.82 -8.44
CA VAL A 6 3.78 -13.91 -8.18
C VAL A 6 3.97 -13.69 -6.68
N ASP A 7 5.11 -14.10 -6.16
CA ASP A 7 5.54 -13.79 -4.79
C ASP A 7 6.05 -12.34 -4.65
N VAL A 8 6.80 -11.86 -5.64
CA VAL A 8 7.46 -10.54 -5.62
C VAL A 8 7.13 -9.78 -6.90
N LEU A 9 6.54 -8.59 -6.75
CA LEU A 9 6.19 -7.71 -7.86
C LEU A 9 7.08 -6.47 -7.85
N LEU A 10 7.80 -6.23 -8.95
CA LEU A 10 8.57 -5.01 -9.17
C LEU A 10 7.85 -4.09 -10.16
N THR A 11 7.69 -2.82 -9.83
CA THR A 11 7.14 -1.81 -10.75
C THR A 11 7.96 -0.53 -10.75
N HIS A 12 7.78 0.30 -11.78
CA HIS A 12 8.46 1.59 -11.84
C HIS A 12 7.97 2.57 -10.76
N GLY A 13 6.66 2.84 -10.76
CA GLY A 13 6.01 3.76 -9.82
C GLY A 13 5.07 3.07 -8.84
N PRO A 14 4.57 3.83 -7.84
CA PRO A 14 3.76 3.29 -6.76
C PRO A 14 2.32 2.99 -7.20
N PRO A 15 1.63 2.07 -6.49
CA PRO A 15 0.18 1.96 -6.56
C PRO A 15 -0.48 3.21 -5.95
N ARG A 16 -1.61 3.63 -6.52
CA ARG A 16 -2.35 4.81 -6.06
C ARG A 16 -2.76 4.68 -4.58
N GLY A 17 -2.42 5.66 -3.74
CA GLY A 17 -2.75 5.68 -2.31
C GLY A 17 -1.80 4.86 -1.41
N HIS A 18 -0.72 4.31 -1.96
CA HIS A 18 0.26 3.59 -1.14
C HIS A 18 1.66 4.04 -1.47
N LEU A 19 2.30 4.69 -0.50
CA LEU A 19 3.68 5.19 -0.65
C LEU A 19 3.81 6.03 -1.93
N ASP A 20 2.78 6.82 -2.23
CA ASP A 20 2.71 7.78 -3.32
C ASP A 20 2.55 9.21 -2.77
N ASP A 21 2.37 10.17 -3.66
CA ASP A 21 2.20 11.58 -3.30
C ASP A 21 0.78 12.03 -3.62
N GLY A 22 -0.15 11.78 -2.69
CA GLY A 22 -1.54 12.22 -2.78
C GLY A 22 -2.35 11.56 -3.89
N GLY A 23 -2.15 10.27 -4.16
CA GLY A 23 -2.92 9.54 -5.17
C GLY A 23 -2.36 9.63 -6.60
N LYS A 24 -1.12 10.13 -6.77
CA LYS A 24 -0.40 10.18 -8.05
C LYS A 24 0.06 8.79 -8.56
N GLY A 25 -0.05 7.74 -7.75
CA GLY A 25 0.26 6.38 -8.15
C GLY A 25 -0.74 5.81 -9.17
N CYS A 26 -0.47 4.58 -9.62
CA CYS A 26 -1.27 3.90 -10.64
C CYS A 26 -2.54 3.24 -10.04
N PRO A 27 -3.77 3.61 -10.47
CA PRO A 27 -5.00 2.98 -10.00
C PRO A 27 -5.12 1.50 -10.40
N GLN A 28 -4.65 1.14 -11.58
CA GLN A 28 -4.71 -0.22 -12.10
C GLN A 28 -3.77 -1.15 -11.32
N LEU A 29 -2.63 -0.64 -10.84
CA LEU A 29 -1.68 -1.41 -10.05
C LEU A 29 -2.26 -1.85 -8.71
N VAL A 30 -3.04 -0.99 -8.03
CA VAL A 30 -3.77 -1.35 -6.81
C VAL A 30 -4.69 -2.54 -7.08
N LYS A 31 -5.46 -2.50 -8.19
CA LYS A 31 -6.37 -3.59 -8.55
C LYS A 31 -5.63 -4.92 -8.77
N GLU A 32 -4.48 -4.87 -9.43
CA GLU A 32 -3.66 -6.07 -9.66
C GLU A 32 -3.05 -6.62 -8.37
N ILE A 33 -2.60 -5.75 -7.45
CA ILE A 33 -2.09 -6.17 -6.13
C ILE A 33 -3.19 -6.82 -5.32
N LEU A 34 -4.39 -6.22 -5.26
CA LEU A 34 -5.55 -6.78 -4.55
C LEU A 34 -6.00 -8.13 -5.12
N ARG A 35 -5.78 -8.35 -6.43
CA ARG A 35 -6.12 -9.59 -7.15
C ARG A 35 -5.08 -10.69 -6.93
N VAL A 36 -3.79 -10.37 -7.11
CA VAL A 36 -2.69 -11.35 -7.08
C VAL A 36 -2.20 -11.64 -5.67
N ARG A 37 -2.22 -10.62 -4.81
CA ARG A 37 -1.75 -10.67 -3.42
C ARG A 37 -0.29 -11.12 -3.25
N PRO A 38 0.68 -10.50 -3.97
CA PRO A 38 2.08 -10.84 -3.82
C PRO A 38 2.58 -10.57 -2.39
N ARG A 39 3.56 -11.32 -1.89
CA ARG A 39 4.12 -11.10 -0.54
C ARG A 39 4.88 -9.79 -0.45
N LEU A 40 5.57 -9.39 -1.54
CA LEU A 40 6.35 -8.16 -1.62
C LEU A 40 6.04 -7.40 -2.91
N VAL A 41 5.88 -6.07 -2.81
CA VAL A 41 5.83 -5.15 -3.94
C VAL A 41 6.90 -4.08 -3.77
N VAL A 42 7.78 -3.93 -4.74
CA VAL A 42 8.84 -2.90 -4.71
C VAL A 42 8.69 -1.95 -5.89
N PHE A 43 8.82 -0.67 -5.61
CA PHE A 43 8.70 0.40 -6.60
C PHE A 43 9.52 1.62 -6.23
N GLY A 44 9.54 2.62 -7.11
CA GLY A 44 10.22 3.90 -6.90
C GLY A 44 9.43 5.06 -7.48
N HIS A 45 10.14 5.93 -8.23
CA HIS A 45 9.60 7.07 -8.99
C HIS A 45 9.08 8.26 -8.16
N ILE A 46 8.34 8.03 -7.07
CA ILE A 46 7.78 9.11 -6.24
C ILE A 46 8.54 9.21 -4.93
N HIS A 47 9.45 10.17 -4.87
CA HIS A 47 10.39 10.34 -3.76
C HIS A 47 9.70 10.74 -2.44
N ALA A 48 8.67 11.57 -2.52
CA ALA A 48 7.86 11.94 -1.35
C ALA A 48 7.14 10.74 -0.69
N GLY A 49 7.03 9.62 -1.42
CA GLY A 49 6.43 8.38 -0.92
C GLY A 49 7.45 7.35 -0.43
N ARG A 50 8.76 7.66 -0.35
CA ARG A 50 9.80 6.71 0.09
C ARG A 50 9.43 6.08 1.44
N GLY A 51 9.58 4.76 1.56
CA GLY A 51 9.35 4.05 2.81
C GLY A 51 8.83 2.63 2.63
N GLU A 52 8.27 2.09 3.71
CA GLU A 52 7.68 0.76 3.79
C GLU A 52 6.24 0.88 4.34
N LYS A 53 5.33 0.06 3.80
CA LYS A 53 3.94 -0.05 4.28
C LYS A 53 3.46 -1.49 4.16
N GLN A 54 2.79 -1.99 5.19
CA GLN A 54 2.04 -3.24 5.10
C GLN A 54 0.61 -2.96 4.61
N LEU A 55 0.17 -3.80 3.68
CA LEU A 55 -1.19 -3.82 3.15
C LEU A 55 -1.90 -5.06 3.67
N SER A 56 -2.90 -4.87 4.52
CA SER A 56 -3.77 -5.95 5.00
C SER A 56 -4.99 -6.07 4.10
N TYR A 57 -5.37 -7.29 3.70
CA TYR A 57 -6.53 -7.54 2.83
C TYR A 57 -7.85 -7.57 3.61
N ASP A 58 -8.24 -6.43 4.17
CA ASP A 58 -9.43 -6.30 5.00
C ASP A 58 -10.47 -5.32 4.43
N GLY A 59 -11.55 -5.11 5.20
CA GLY A 59 -12.59 -4.17 4.83
C GLY A 59 -12.15 -2.71 4.91
N PHE A 60 -11.11 -2.39 5.69
CA PHE A 60 -10.53 -1.05 5.75
C PHE A 60 -9.84 -0.73 4.43
N GLU A 61 -9.00 -1.62 3.92
CA GLU A 61 -8.31 -1.42 2.64
C GLU A 61 -9.31 -1.30 1.49
N ARG A 62 -10.35 -2.13 1.47
CA ARG A 62 -11.41 -2.02 0.46
C ARG A 62 -12.08 -0.65 0.47
N ALA A 63 -12.38 -0.12 1.65
CA ALA A 63 -12.98 1.20 1.81
C ALA A 63 -12.00 2.32 1.41
N TYR A 64 -10.74 2.22 1.84
CA TYR A 64 -9.68 3.16 1.50
C TYR A 64 -9.44 3.25 -0.01
N SER A 65 -9.26 2.10 -0.68
CA SER A 65 -9.14 2.01 -2.13
C SER A 65 -10.36 2.60 -2.86
N GLY A 66 -11.57 2.46 -2.30
CA GLY A 66 -12.79 3.09 -2.83
C GLY A 66 -12.75 4.62 -2.80
N ILE A 67 -12.31 5.20 -1.67
CA ILE A 67 -12.12 6.65 -1.52
C ILE A 67 -11.08 7.16 -2.53
N MET A 68 -9.92 6.49 -2.62
CA MET A 68 -8.86 6.88 -3.54
C MET A 68 -9.25 6.75 -5.02
N GLY A 69 -10.16 5.81 -5.32
CA GLY A 69 -10.78 5.63 -6.64
C GLY A 69 -11.86 6.65 -6.98
N GLY A 70 -12.33 7.45 -6.02
CA GLY A 70 -13.38 8.46 -6.24
C GLY A 70 -14.79 7.87 -6.40
N HIS A 71 -15.02 6.63 -5.97
CA HIS A 71 -16.32 5.97 -6.03
C HIS A 71 -16.99 6.01 -4.64
N ASP A 72 -18.28 6.40 -4.60
CA ASP A 72 -19.15 6.35 -3.40
C ASP A 72 -18.46 6.80 -2.11
N THR A 73 -17.83 7.98 -2.15
CA THR A 73 -16.90 8.45 -1.11
C THR A 73 -17.50 8.50 0.28
N LEU A 74 -18.80 8.84 0.40
CA LEU A 74 -19.50 8.89 1.68
C LEU A 74 -19.66 7.48 2.29
N LEU A 75 -20.14 6.51 1.51
CA LEU A 75 -20.33 5.14 1.98
C LEU A 75 -18.99 4.49 2.32
N SER A 76 -17.97 4.73 1.49
CA SER A 76 -16.62 4.24 1.72
C SER A 76 -16.00 4.87 2.99
N ALA A 77 -16.21 6.17 3.24
CA ALA A 77 -15.76 6.81 4.48
C ALA A 77 -16.44 6.23 5.73
N MET A 78 -17.76 5.98 5.67
CA MET A 78 -18.49 5.32 6.75
C MET A 78 -17.99 3.90 6.98
N GLY A 79 -17.75 3.13 5.90
CA GLY A 79 -17.18 1.79 5.97
C GLY A 79 -15.77 1.78 6.55
N MET A 80 -14.93 2.74 6.16
CA MET A 80 -13.57 2.89 6.68
C MET A 80 -13.58 3.15 8.20
N LEU A 81 -14.45 4.04 8.68
CA LEU A 81 -14.61 4.30 10.11
C LEU A 81 -15.11 3.06 10.87
N PHE A 82 -16.09 2.36 10.30
CA PHE A 82 -16.61 1.12 10.88
C PHE A 82 -15.51 0.06 11.02
N TRP A 83 -14.76 -0.21 9.94
CA TRP A 83 -13.67 -1.19 9.94
C TRP A 83 -12.50 -0.76 10.83
N PHE A 84 -12.21 0.54 10.92
CA PHE A 84 -11.21 1.06 11.87
C PHE A 84 -11.60 0.77 13.32
N CYS A 85 -12.86 0.98 13.69
CA CYS A 85 -13.34 0.66 15.04
C CYS A 85 -13.26 -0.86 15.31
N ILE A 86 -13.70 -1.68 14.34
CA ILE A 86 -13.64 -3.14 14.45
C ILE A 86 -12.20 -3.64 14.57
N SER A 87 -11.25 -3.12 13.78
CA SER A 87 -9.84 -3.54 13.84
C SER A 87 -9.19 -3.16 15.16
N ARG A 88 -9.48 -1.97 15.70
CA ARG A 88 -8.99 -1.54 17.01
C ARG A 88 -9.48 -2.45 18.13
N VAL A 89 -10.77 -2.79 18.13
CA VAL A 89 -11.36 -3.71 19.13
C VAL A 89 -10.84 -5.14 18.92
N GLY A 90 -10.82 -5.64 17.70
CA GLY A 90 -10.31 -6.97 17.36
C GLY A 90 -8.85 -7.18 17.78
N SER A 91 -7.99 -6.15 17.62
CA SER A 91 -6.60 -6.22 18.07
C SER A 91 -6.48 -6.41 19.59
N MET A 92 -7.41 -5.87 20.38
CA MET A 92 -7.46 -6.08 21.83
C MET A 92 -7.80 -7.53 22.20
N PHE A 93 -8.45 -8.26 21.29
CA PHE A 93 -8.75 -9.69 21.40
C PHE A 93 -7.77 -10.57 20.61
N GLY A 94 -6.67 -10.01 20.11
CA GLY A 94 -5.63 -10.72 19.37
C GLY A 94 -5.97 -11.05 17.92
N TRP A 95 -7.03 -10.49 17.34
CA TRP A 95 -7.34 -10.67 15.92
C TRP A 95 -6.36 -9.90 15.05
N HIS A 96 -5.68 -10.61 14.15
CA HIS A 96 -4.79 -10.05 13.14
C HIS A 96 -5.15 -10.64 11.78
N ALA A 97 -5.15 -9.81 10.74
CA ALA A 97 -5.33 -10.26 9.37
C ALA A 97 -4.18 -11.21 8.99
N THR A 98 -4.49 -12.35 8.39
CA THR A 98 -3.52 -13.44 8.16
C THR A 98 -2.76 -13.33 6.85
N THR A 99 -3.13 -12.38 5.98
CA THR A 99 -2.48 -12.19 4.68
C THR A 99 -2.21 -10.71 4.48
N GLU A 100 -0.93 -10.39 4.30
CA GLU A 100 -0.46 -9.04 4.13
C GLU A 100 0.55 -9.00 2.97
N THR A 101 0.64 -7.83 2.35
CA THR A 101 1.66 -7.53 1.35
C THR A 101 2.53 -6.41 1.87
N THR A 102 3.84 -6.63 1.88
CA THR A 102 4.77 -5.55 2.17
C THR A 102 5.03 -4.75 0.90
N MET A 103 4.87 -3.44 1.00
CA MET A 103 5.18 -2.50 -0.07
C MET A 103 6.42 -1.69 0.31
N VAL A 104 7.33 -1.53 -0.64
CA VAL A 104 8.52 -0.70 -0.48
C VAL A 104 8.61 0.28 -1.62
N ASN A 105 8.62 1.57 -1.28
CA ASN A 105 9.06 2.62 -2.17
C ASN A 105 10.54 2.92 -1.89
N ALA A 106 11.39 2.42 -2.78
CA ALA A 106 12.84 2.60 -2.76
C ALA A 106 13.32 3.83 -3.54
N ALA A 107 12.43 4.79 -3.85
CA ALA A 107 12.83 6.03 -4.51
C ALA A 107 13.84 6.80 -3.66
N VAL A 108 14.95 7.21 -4.29
CA VAL A 108 16.00 8.04 -3.71
C VAL A 108 16.36 9.11 -4.71
N VAL A 109 16.61 10.35 -4.25
CA VAL A 109 17.16 11.41 -5.12
C VAL A 109 18.62 11.66 -4.76
N GLY A 110 19.39 12.19 -5.71
CA GLY A 110 20.77 12.56 -5.45
C GLY A 110 20.89 13.71 -4.44
N GLN A 111 22.06 13.80 -3.81
CA GLN A 111 22.38 14.75 -2.72
C GLN A 111 22.11 16.23 -3.05
N SER A 112 21.98 16.59 -4.34
CA SER A 112 21.66 17.95 -4.76
C SER A 112 20.20 18.36 -4.50
N MET A 113 19.31 17.40 -4.23
CA MET A 113 17.87 17.64 -4.04
C MET A 113 17.33 17.10 -2.70
N ASP A 114 18.06 16.20 -2.03
CA ASP A 114 17.74 15.69 -0.70
C ASP A 114 19.06 15.47 0.06
N TYR A 115 19.22 16.15 1.19
CA TYR A 115 20.46 16.14 1.98
C TYR A 115 20.54 14.96 2.96
N ALA A 116 19.59 14.02 2.88
CA ALA A 116 19.55 12.85 3.74
C ALA A 116 20.37 11.68 3.17
N GLU A 117 21.23 11.10 4.00
CA GLU A 117 21.75 9.76 3.75
C GLU A 117 20.59 8.76 3.83
N HIS A 118 20.51 7.85 2.86
CA HIS A 118 19.43 6.88 2.78
C HIS A 118 19.98 5.47 2.97
N ASP A 119 19.67 4.86 4.12
CA ASP A 119 19.95 3.45 4.36
C ASP A 119 19.08 2.54 3.47
N GLY A 120 19.58 1.33 3.23
CA GLY A 120 18.81 0.27 2.58
C GLY A 120 17.60 -0.14 3.42
N ILE A 121 16.46 -0.39 2.76
CA ILE A 121 15.25 -0.92 3.42
C ILE A 121 15.38 -2.44 3.47
N VAL A 122 15.35 -3.01 4.68
CA VAL A 122 15.46 -4.47 4.90
C VAL A 122 14.10 -5.02 5.31
N VAL A 123 13.55 -5.90 4.47
CA VAL A 123 12.22 -6.48 4.68
C VAL A 123 12.32 -7.98 4.95
N LYS A 124 11.54 -8.47 5.91
CA LYS A 124 11.35 -9.92 6.12
C LYS A 124 10.09 -10.35 5.38
N VAL A 125 10.26 -11.20 4.38
CA VAL A 125 9.18 -11.64 3.48
C VAL A 125 8.79 -13.07 3.79
#